data_AF-A0A367ZGM2-F1
#
_entry.id   AF-A0A367ZGM2-F1
#
_cell.length_a   1.000
_cell.length_b   1.000
_cell.length_c   1.000
_cell.angle_alpha   90.00
_cell.angle_beta   90.00
_cell.angle_gamma   90.00
#
_symmetry.space_group_name_H-M   'P 1'
#
loop_
_entity.id
_entity.type
_entity.pdbx_description
1 polymer ?
#
loop_
_entity_poly.entity_id
_entity_poly.type
_entity_poly.pdbx_seq_one_letter_code
_entity_poly.pdbx_strand_id
1 'polypeptide(L)'
;MTRLPATWSRISRLALATPIVLIGLLGMGSPGLAQEEPPSEEEMTASFPLPQPPVVPPDQEEEPTQVQALADRHRFSPPNEAKDPFKPLVKKPEPKKEEKTIRIQPPPPQASEPKPIPPLVLTVSGICGNDAERLAMIIFENKPYVVHKEMTVDGKFKVVDVLADRLVIYSFREQMRRTFPIGGGKE
;
A
#
# COMPACT_ATOMS: atom_id res chain seq x y z
N MET A 1 -28.56 -55.52 21.95
CA MET A 1 -28.22 -54.08 21.77
C MET A 1 -28.49 -53.70 20.31
N THR A 2 -28.97 -52.48 20.13
CA THR A 2 -29.85 -52.00 19.05
C THR A 2 -29.16 -51.56 17.76
N ARG A 3 -29.76 -51.98 16.63
CA ARG A 3 -30.03 -51.29 15.33
C ARG A 3 -28.89 -50.61 14.55
N LEU A 4 -28.58 -51.22 13.39
CA LEU A 4 -28.35 -50.55 12.09
C LEU A 4 -29.74 -50.22 11.44
N PRO A 5 -29.92 -49.30 10.46
CA PRO A 5 -29.07 -49.16 9.27
C PRO A 5 -28.91 -47.75 8.64
N ALA A 6 -28.04 -47.72 7.62
CA ALA A 6 -27.84 -46.65 6.65
C ALA A 6 -29.10 -46.29 5.86
N THR A 7 -29.25 -45.00 5.52
CA THR A 7 -29.89 -44.55 4.28
C THR A 7 -29.28 -43.23 3.80
N TRP A 8 -28.67 -43.31 2.61
CA TRP A 8 -28.53 -42.22 1.67
C TRP A 8 -29.91 -41.65 1.33
N SER A 9 -30.04 -40.32 1.22
CA SER A 9 -31.09 -39.75 0.39
C SER A 9 -30.61 -38.48 -0.30
N ARG A 10 -30.26 -38.64 -1.58
CA ARG A 10 -30.22 -37.59 -2.59
C ARG A 10 -31.64 -37.08 -2.79
N ILE A 11 -31.87 -35.77 -2.71
CA ILE A 11 -32.94 -35.13 -3.49
C ILE A 11 -32.40 -33.82 -4.06
N SER A 12 -32.01 -33.89 -5.33
CA SER A 12 -31.99 -32.76 -6.26
C SER A 12 -33.40 -32.23 -6.48
N ARG A 13 -33.58 -30.90 -6.39
CA ARG A 13 -34.55 -30.08 -7.14
C ARG A 13 -33.90 -28.68 -7.23
N LEU A 14 -33.37 -28.17 -8.35
CA LEU A 14 -33.94 -27.90 -9.68
C LEU A 14 -35.18 -26.98 -9.61
N ALA A 15 -34.92 -25.67 -9.69
CA ALA A 15 -35.77 -24.58 -10.19
C ALA A 15 -34.89 -23.30 -10.15
N LEU A 16 -34.18 -22.86 -11.21
CA LEU A 16 -34.67 -22.27 -12.47
C LEU A 16 -35.78 -21.25 -12.25
N ALA A 17 -35.40 -19.97 -12.10
CA ALA A 17 -36.23 -18.80 -12.39
C ALA A 17 -35.38 -17.52 -12.44
N THR A 18 -34.78 -17.23 -13.59
CA THR A 18 -34.49 -15.85 -14.04
C THR A 18 -35.57 -15.43 -15.02
N PRO A 19 -36.00 -14.15 -15.00
CA PRO A 19 -35.84 -13.36 -16.23
C PRO A 19 -35.41 -11.90 -15.95
N ILE A 20 -34.32 -11.44 -16.58
CA ILE A 20 -34.29 -10.62 -17.82
C ILE A 20 -34.53 -9.13 -17.52
N VAL A 21 -33.42 -8.39 -17.49
CA VAL A 21 -33.37 -6.93 -17.58
C VAL A 21 -33.59 -6.54 -19.04
N LEU A 22 -34.64 -5.76 -19.29
CA LEU A 22 -34.94 -5.14 -20.57
C LEU A 22 -34.14 -3.82 -20.67
N ILE A 23 -33.01 -3.82 -21.37
CA ILE A 23 -32.33 -2.58 -21.78
C ILE A 23 -32.82 -2.25 -23.18
N GLY A 24 -33.73 -1.28 -23.24
CA GLY A 24 -34.18 -0.67 -24.49
C GLY A 24 -33.06 0.18 -25.09
N LEU A 25 -32.70 -0.15 -26.33
CA LEU A 25 -32.09 0.76 -27.29
C LEU A 25 -32.99 1.99 -27.49
N LEU A 26 -32.44 3.19 -27.37
CA LEU A 26 -32.76 4.33 -28.23
C LEU A 26 -31.73 5.43 -27.97
N GLY A 27 -30.88 5.74 -28.95
CA GLY A 27 -30.96 7.06 -29.52
C GLY A 27 -29.76 7.34 -30.41
N MET A 28 -30.06 7.38 -31.71
CA MET A 28 -29.21 7.83 -32.81
C MET A 28 -28.73 9.27 -32.58
N GLY A 29 -27.52 9.57 -33.07
CA GLY A 29 -27.02 10.94 -33.15
C GLY A 29 -25.62 11.03 -33.76
N SER A 30 -25.55 11.04 -35.08
CA SER A 30 -24.43 11.54 -35.89
C SER A 30 -25.01 12.51 -36.92
N PRO A 31 -24.23 13.35 -37.63
CA PRO A 31 -22.98 14.04 -37.31
C PRO A 31 -23.09 15.57 -37.60
N GLY A 32 -22.09 16.38 -37.22
CA GLY A 32 -22.10 17.83 -37.53
C GLY A 32 -20.69 18.41 -37.69
N LEU A 33 -20.39 18.84 -38.93
CA LEU A 33 -19.22 19.59 -39.40
C LEU A 33 -18.98 20.91 -38.63
N ALA A 34 -17.70 21.29 -38.44
CA ALA A 34 -17.18 22.64 -38.74
C ALA A 34 -15.64 22.71 -38.62
N GLN A 35 -14.98 23.18 -39.69
CA GLN A 35 -13.68 23.90 -39.72
C GLN A 35 -13.78 25.17 -38.84
N GLU A 36 -12.79 25.95 -38.43
CA GLU A 36 -11.47 26.45 -38.87
C GLU A 36 -10.97 27.26 -37.62
N GLU A 37 -9.71 27.43 -37.24
CA GLU A 37 -8.68 28.30 -37.83
C GLU A 37 -7.33 28.06 -37.08
N PRO A 38 -6.18 28.17 -37.75
CA PRO A 38 -4.85 28.18 -37.13
C PRO A 38 -4.49 29.57 -36.57
N PRO A 39 -3.70 29.67 -35.49
CA PRO A 39 -3.19 30.96 -35.03
C PRO A 39 -2.14 31.50 -36.00
N SER A 40 -2.39 32.75 -36.40
CA SER A 40 -1.60 33.62 -37.27
C SER A 40 -0.14 33.77 -36.81
N GLU A 41 0.75 33.58 -37.77
CA GLU A 41 2.16 33.91 -37.73
C GLU A 41 2.32 35.43 -37.92
N GLU A 42 2.52 36.18 -36.84
CA GLU A 42 2.97 37.57 -36.93
C GLU A 42 4.40 37.72 -36.40
N GLU A 43 5.25 37.99 -37.38
CA GLU A 43 6.60 38.53 -37.32
C GLU A 43 6.70 39.72 -36.34
N MET A 44 7.40 39.55 -35.22
CA MET A 44 7.90 40.68 -34.43
C MET A 44 9.42 40.57 -34.32
N THR A 45 10.10 41.23 -35.26
CA THR A 45 11.52 41.56 -35.17
C THR A 45 11.73 42.53 -34.00
N ALA A 46 11.95 42.00 -32.80
CA ALA A 46 12.40 42.78 -31.66
C ALA A 46 13.89 42.51 -31.43
N SER A 47 14.72 43.42 -31.94
CA SER A 47 16.14 43.52 -31.64
C SER A 47 16.34 43.68 -30.14
N PHE A 48 16.63 42.57 -29.45
CA PHE A 48 17.02 42.57 -28.04
C PHE A 48 18.51 42.92 -27.91
N PRO A 49 18.89 43.97 -27.16
CA PRO A 49 20.28 44.23 -26.86
C PRO A 49 20.82 43.15 -25.90
N LEU A 50 21.94 42.53 -26.28
CA LEU A 50 22.68 41.59 -25.44
C LEU A 50 23.12 42.25 -24.12
N PRO A 51 22.95 41.60 -22.95
CA PRO A 51 23.59 42.05 -21.73
C PRO A 51 25.10 41.81 -21.82
N GLN A 52 25.89 42.84 -21.52
CA GLN A 52 27.34 42.72 -21.39
C GLN A 52 27.69 41.81 -20.19
N PRO A 53 28.72 40.97 -20.27
CA PRO A 53 29.17 40.20 -19.12
C PRO A 53 29.79 41.14 -18.06
N PRO A 54 29.55 40.92 -16.76
CA PRO A 54 30.16 41.74 -15.72
C PRO A 54 31.68 41.48 -15.64
N VAL A 55 32.43 42.58 -15.56
CA VAL A 55 33.85 42.58 -15.16
C VAL A 55 33.93 42.15 -13.70
N VAL A 56 34.47 40.97 -13.44
CA VAL A 56 34.74 40.45 -12.09
C VAL A 56 36.20 40.77 -11.74
N PRO A 57 36.50 41.63 -10.76
CA PRO A 57 37.84 41.68 -10.17
C PRO A 57 38.09 40.43 -9.30
N PRO A 58 39.33 39.91 -9.25
CA PRO A 58 39.64 38.65 -8.58
C PRO A 58 39.88 38.89 -7.08
N ASP A 59 38.89 38.55 -6.27
CA ASP A 59 39.09 38.29 -4.84
C ASP A 59 38.34 36.98 -4.50
N GLN A 60 38.83 35.91 -5.12
CA GLN A 60 38.48 34.54 -4.76
C GLN A 60 39.57 34.03 -3.84
N GLU A 61 39.41 34.14 -2.52
CA GLU A 61 40.02 33.17 -1.58
C GLU A 61 39.57 33.20 -0.10
N GLU A 62 38.54 33.95 0.36
CA GLU A 62 38.14 33.90 1.79
C GLU A 62 36.64 33.81 2.11
N GLU A 63 35.81 33.31 1.19
CA GLU A 63 34.41 32.96 1.51
C GLU A 63 34.25 32.06 2.76
N PRO A 64 35.04 30.98 2.99
CA PRO A 64 34.88 30.20 4.22
C PRO A 64 35.29 30.98 5.48
N THR A 65 36.30 31.85 5.39
CA THR A 65 36.78 32.66 6.51
C THR A 65 35.76 33.74 6.89
N GLN A 66 35.12 34.35 5.89
CA GLN A 66 34.09 35.39 6.10
C GLN A 66 32.80 34.80 6.69
N VAL A 67 32.37 33.63 6.22
CA VAL A 67 31.21 32.91 6.77
C VAL A 67 31.48 32.48 8.20
N GLN A 68 32.70 32.03 8.52
CA GLN A 68 33.07 31.64 9.87
C GLN A 68 33.12 32.85 10.83
N ALA A 69 33.67 33.98 10.37
CA ALA A 69 33.67 35.23 11.14
C ALA A 69 32.25 35.77 11.40
N LEU A 70 31.32 35.61 10.44
CA LEU A 70 29.91 35.98 10.62
C LEU A 70 29.18 35.01 11.57
N ALA A 71 29.46 33.72 11.49
CA ALA A 71 28.89 32.71 12.39
C ALA A 71 29.34 32.92 13.84
N ASP A 72 30.61 33.28 14.07
CA ASP A 72 31.13 33.58 15.40
C ASP A 72 30.53 34.87 15.97
N ARG A 73 30.34 35.90 15.14
CA ARG A 73 29.73 37.18 15.55
C ARG A 73 28.23 37.07 15.84
N HIS A 74 27.52 36.20 15.13
CA HIS A 74 26.07 36.01 15.27
C HIS A 74 25.69 34.70 15.98
N ARG A 75 26.62 34.17 16.79
CA ARG A 75 26.33 32.99 17.61
C ARG A 75 25.22 33.31 18.60
N PHE A 76 24.05 32.70 18.37
CA PHE A 76 22.88 32.88 19.23
C PHE A 76 23.15 32.28 20.61
N SER A 77 23.42 33.14 21.58
CA SER A 77 23.52 32.80 23.00
C SER A 77 22.33 33.42 23.72
N PRO A 78 21.35 32.64 24.21
CA PRO A 78 20.23 33.21 24.92
C PRO A 78 20.70 33.88 26.21
N PRO A 79 20.09 35.01 26.63
CA PRO A 79 20.46 35.70 27.87
C PRO A 79 20.16 34.89 29.13
N ASN A 80 19.39 33.80 29.02
CA ASN A 80 19.09 32.89 30.11
C ASN A 80 19.10 31.44 29.61
N GLU A 81 20.18 30.72 29.93
CA GLU A 81 20.35 29.31 29.53
C GLU A 81 19.28 28.36 30.09
N ALA A 82 18.50 28.78 31.10
CA ALA A 82 17.45 27.97 31.69
C ALA A 82 16.13 28.01 30.90
N LYS A 83 15.97 28.94 29.94
CA LYS A 83 14.78 29.08 29.09
C LYS A 83 15.10 28.93 27.61
N ASP A 84 16.17 28.22 27.28
CA ASP A 84 16.55 27.97 25.90
C ASP A 84 15.56 26.98 25.24
N PRO A 85 14.75 27.41 24.25
CA PRO A 85 13.79 26.54 23.58
C PRO A 85 14.47 25.47 22.71
N PHE A 86 15.77 25.61 22.43
CA PHE A 86 16.56 24.65 21.66
C PHE A 86 17.37 23.70 22.55
N LYS A 87 17.29 23.83 23.88
CA LYS A 87 17.89 22.84 24.79
C LYS A 87 17.11 21.53 24.70
N PRO A 88 17.74 20.41 24.31
CA PRO A 88 17.04 19.13 24.24
C PRO A 88 16.57 18.73 25.65
N LEU A 89 15.25 18.74 25.87
CA LEU A 89 14.63 18.40 27.16
C LEU A 89 14.86 16.93 27.56
N VAL A 90 15.25 16.08 26.61
CA VAL A 90 15.49 14.66 26.84
C VAL A 90 16.99 14.44 27.03
N LYS A 91 17.43 14.41 28.29
CA LYS A 91 18.75 13.84 28.62
C LYS A 91 18.73 12.38 28.19
N LYS A 92 19.57 12.03 27.21
CA LYS A 92 19.77 10.63 26.80
C LYS A 92 20.19 9.85 28.05
N PRO A 93 19.44 8.84 28.49
CA PRO A 93 19.77 8.12 29.71
C PRO A 93 21.15 7.49 29.53
N GLU A 94 22.05 7.78 30.46
CA GLU A 94 23.35 7.12 30.52
C GLU A 94 23.13 5.60 30.64
N PRO A 95 23.87 4.77 29.89
CA PRO A 95 23.77 3.33 30.05
C PRO A 95 24.26 2.99 31.46
N LYS A 96 23.33 2.63 32.35
CA LYS A 96 23.64 2.01 33.63
C LYS A 96 24.50 0.78 33.34
N LYS A 97 25.76 0.80 33.79
CA LYS A 97 26.56 -0.42 33.87
C LYS A 97 25.80 -1.38 34.78
N GLU A 98 25.22 -2.41 34.18
CA GLU A 98 24.59 -3.49 34.92
C GLU A 98 25.68 -4.28 35.65
N GLU A 99 25.93 -3.91 36.90
CA GLU A 99 26.59 -4.80 37.84
C GLU A 99 25.65 -5.98 38.06
N LYS A 100 25.97 -7.10 37.42
CA LYS A 100 25.23 -8.37 37.49
C LYS A 100 25.29 -8.90 38.92
N THR A 101 24.48 -8.35 39.81
CA THR A 101 24.01 -9.09 40.97
C THR A 101 23.09 -10.16 40.42
N ILE A 102 23.58 -11.39 40.41
CA ILE A 102 22.83 -12.59 40.03
C ILE A 102 21.74 -12.79 41.07
N ARG A 103 20.64 -12.07 40.91
CA ARG A 103 19.35 -12.45 41.49
C ARG A 103 18.81 -13.49 40.53
N ILE A 104 18.79 -14.75 40.96
CA ILE A 104 18.14 -15.86 40.26
C ILE A 104 16.64 -15.54 40.25
N GLN A 105 16.21 -14.72 39.30
CA GLN A 105 14.82 -14.65 38.91
C GLN A 105 14.53 -15.94 38.14
N PRO A 106 13.40 -16.62 38.43
CA PRO A 106 12.96 -17.70 37.57
C PRO A 106 12.86 -17.15 36.14
N PRO A 107 13.32 -17.91 35.12
CA PRO A 107 13.29 -17.45 33.74
C PRO A 107 11.87 -16.99 33.40
N PRO A 108 11.70 -15.88 32.65
CA PRO A 108 10.39 -15.54 32.12
C PRO A 108 9.83 -16.78 31.41
N PRO A 109 8.53 -17.11 31.58
CA PRO A 109 7.95 -18.27 30.93
C PRO A 109 8.31 -18.18 29.46
N GLN A 110 9.09 -19.17 28.99
CA GLN A 110 9.50 -19.28 27.60
C GLN A 110 8.24 -19.06 26.77
N ALA A 111 8.25 -18.03 25.93
CA ALA A 111 7.19 -17.78 24.98
C ALA A 111 6.95 -19.11 24.27
N SER A 112 5.77 -19.69 24.53
CA SER A 112 5.37 -20.99 24.00
C SER A 112 5.76 -21.05 22.54
N GLU A 113 6.52 -22.09 22.17
CA GLU A 113 6.93 -22.33 20.79
C GLU A 113 5.74 -22.07 19.85
N PRO A 114 5.94 -21.31 18.77
CA PRO A 114 4.84 -20.94 17.88
C PRO A 114 4.23 -22.23 17.35
N LYS A 115 3.01 -22.54 17.82
CA LYS A 115 2.26 -23.68 17.31
C LYS A 115 2.16 -23.53 15.79
N PRO A 116 2.49 -24.56 15.00
CA PRO A 116 2.42 -24.47 13.55
C PRO A 116 0.98 -24.18 13.15
N ILE A 117 0.74 -22.96 12.66
CA ILE A 117 -0.57 -22.53 12.19
C ILE A 117 -0.81 -23.20 10.85
N PRO A 118 -1.92 -23.92 10.65
CA PRO A 118 -2.18 -24.59 9.39
C PRO A 118 -2.32 -23.55 8.27
N PRO A 119 -1.77 -23.83 7.08
CA PRO A 119 -1.80 -22.89 5.97
C PRO A 119 -3.24 -22.66 5.48
N LEU A 120 -3.53 -21.42 5.08
CA LEU A 120 -4.77 -21.03 4.45
C LEU A 120 -4.87 -21.69 3.07
N VAL A 121 -5.78 -22.65 2.93
CA VAL A 121 -6.06 -23.32 1.66
C VAL A 121 -7.25 -22.63 1.00
N LEU A 122 -7.03 -22.05 -0.18
CA LEU A 122 -8.08 -21.47 -1.02
C LEU A 122 -7.80 -21.77 -2.49
N THR A 123 -8.88 -21.90 -3.27
CA THR A 123 -8.78 -22.15 -4.71
C THR A 123 -9.32 -20.94 -5.45
N VAL A 124 -8.51 -20.35 -6.32
CA VAL A 124 -8.94 -19.25 -7.19
C VAL A 124 -9.60 -19.86 -8.43
N SER A 125 -10.91 -19.71 -8.54
CA SER A 125 -11.69 -20.23 -9.67
C SER A 125 -11.49 -19.41 -10.93
N GLY A 126 -11.35 -18.09 -10.80
CA GLY A 126 -11.18 -17.20 -11.94
C GLY A 126 -11.12 -15.75 -11.52
N ILE A 127 -10.52 -14.93 -12.38
CA ILE A 127 -10.42 -13.48 -12.21
C ILE A 127 -11.09 -12.87 -13.43
N CYS A 128 -12.00 -11.93 -13.19
CA CYS A 128 -12.75 -11.22 -14.22
C CYS A 128 -12.65 -9.71 -14.00
N GLY A 129 -12.82 -8.93 -15.06
CA GLY A 129 -12.75 -7.47 -15.03
C GLY A 129 -11.54 -6.88 -15.75
N ASN A 130 -11.48 -5.55 -15.72
CA ASN A 130 -10.52 -4.68 -16.36
C ASN A 130 -9.45 -4.22 -15.36
N ASP A 131 -8.35 -3.59 -15.82
CA ASP A 131 -7.24 -3.20 -14.94
C ASP A 131 -7.62 -2.22 -13.82
N ALA A 132 -8.70 -1.45 -14.01
CA ALA A 132 -9.21 -0.53 -13.00
C ALA A 132 -10.02 -1.23 -11.89
N GLU A 133 -10.86 -2.20 -12.25
CA GLU A 133 -11.70 -2.97 -11.31
C GLU A 133 -11.68 -4.45 -11.68
N ARG A 134 -10.90 -5.23 -10.93
CA ARG A 134 -10.85 -6.68 -11.04
C ARG A 134 -11.63 -7.33 -9.89
N LEU A 135 -12.40 -8.34 -10.25
CA LEU A 135 -13.15 -9.21 -9.36
C LEU A 135 -12.54 -10.61 -9.45
N ALA A 136 -12.43 -11.30 -8.33
CA ALA A 136 -11.99 -12.68 -8.30
C ALA A 136 -13.05 -13.58 -7.68
N MET A 137 -13.27 -14.73 -8.30
CA MET A 137 -14.06 -15.82 -7.74
C MET A 137 -13.14 -16.80 -7.03
N ILE A 138 -13.33 -16.95 -5.73
CA ILE A 138 -12.56 -17.87 -4.90
C ILE A 138 -13.49 -18.90 -4.25
N ILE A 139 -12.98 -20.10 -4.04
CA ILE A 139 -13.63 -21.15 -3.25
C ILE A 139 -12.84 -21.30 -1.96
N PHE A 140 -13.46 -20.91 -0.86
CA PHE A 140 -12.89 -20.98 0.48
C PHE A 140 -13.81 -21.79 1.38
N GLU A 141 -13.29 -22.85 2.02
CA GLU A 141 -14.08 -23.78 2.86
C GLU A 141 -15.37 -24.28 2.17
N ASN A 142 -15.24 -24.62 0.88
CA ASN A 142 -16.32 -25.10 0.01
C ASN A 142 -17.44 -24.08 -0.26
N LYS A 143 -17.20 -22.79 0.03
CA LYS A 143 -18.12 -21.69 -0.27
C LYS A 143 -17.51 -20.78 -1.35
N PRO A 144 -18.27 -20.46 -2.42
CA PRO A 144 -17.84 -19.51 -3.41
C PRO A 144 -18.00 -18.08 -2.88
N TYR A 145 -16.95 -17.27 -3.02
CA TYR A 145 -16.96 -15.84 -2.70
C TYR A 145 -16.50 -15.05 -3.93
N VAL A 146 -17.13 -13.89 -4.13
CA VAL A 146 -16.69 -12.88 -5.09
C VAL A 146 -15.98 -11.79 -4.30
N VAL A 147 -14.72 -11.55 -4.60
CA VAL A 147 -13.86 -10.63 -3.86
C VAL A 147 -13.30 -9.55 -4.76
N HIS A 148 -13.12 -8.35 -4.21
CA HIS A 148 -12.48 -7.21 -4.86
C HIS A 148 -11.23 -6.77 -4.08
N LYS A 149 -10.43 -5.88 -4.66
CA LYS A 149 -9.26 -5.28 -4.02
C LYS A 149 -9.64 -4.69 -2.66
N GLU A 150 -8.82 -4.96 -1.64
CA GLU A 150 -8.99 -4.50 -0.25
C GLU A 150 -10.19 -5.06 0.52
N MET A 151 -10.96 -5.99 -0.06
CA MET A 151 -12.06 -6.65 0.65
C MET A 151 -11.55 -7.61 1.72
N THR A 152 -12.24 -7.67 2.86
CA THR A 152 -11.99 -8.64 3.93
C THR A 152 -13.03 -9.75 3.90
N VAL A 153 -12.59 -11.00 3.83
CA VAL A 153 -13.47 -12.18 3.75
C VAL A 153 -13.47 -12.91 5.10
N ASP A 154 -14.65 -13.02 5.71
CA ASP A 154 -14.89 -13.75 6.97
C ASP A 154 -13.93 -13.38 8.14
N GLY A 155 -13.27 -12.23 8.08
CA GLY A 155 -12.23 -11.82 9.04
C GLY A 155 -10.99 -12.73 9.06
N LYS A 156 -10.89 -13.70 8.14
CA LYS A 156 -9.77 -14.65 8.08
C LYS A 156 -8.61 -14.10 7.27
N PHE A 157 -8.93 -13.40 6.18
CA PHE A 157 -7.95 -12.81 5.30
C PHE A 157 -8.47 -11.56 4.59
N LYS A 158 -7.53 -10.70 4.17
CA LYS A 158 -7.79 -9.50 3.38
C LYS A 158 -7.17 -9.66 2.00
N VAL A 159 -7.92 -9.33 0.95
CA VAL A 159 -7.40 -9.27 -0.41
C VAL A 159 -6.56 -8.00 -0.53
N VAL A 160 -5.26 -8.14 -0.78
CA VAL A 160 -4.36 -7.00 -0.96
C VAL A 160 -4.47 -6.50 -2.38
N ASP A 161 -4.41 -7.42 -3.34
CA ASP A 161 -4.44 -7.10 -4.76
C ASP A 161 -4.96 -8.26 -5.59
N VAL A 162 -5.54 -7.93 -6.74
CA VAL A 162 -6.11 -8.87 -7.70
C VAL A 162 -5.42 -8.64 -9.04
N LEU A 163 -4.46 -9.51 -9.38
CA LEU A 163 -3.75 -9.46 -10.67
C LEU A 163 -4.49 -10.32 -11.69
N ALA A 164 -4.13 -10.21 -12.97
CA ALA A 164 -4.78 -11.00 -14.03
C ALA A 164 -4.61 -12.52 -13.85
N ASP A 165 -3.44 -12.95 -13.38
CA ASP A 165 -3.08 -14.38 -13.31
C ASP A 165 -3.06 -14.92 -11.88
N ARG A 166 -3.03 -14.02 -10.88
CA ARG A 166 -2.73 -14.35 -9.48
C ARG A 166 -3.49 -13.44 -8.52
N LEU A 167 -3.78 -13.96 -7.35
CA LEU A 167 -4.48 -13.25 -6.30
C LEU A 167 -3.59 -13.13 -5.06
N VAL A 168 -3.41 -11.91 -4.55
CA VAL A 168 -2.55 -11.62 -3.41
C VAL A 168 -3.40 -11.40 -2.17
N ILE A 169 -3.22 -12.27 -1.18
CA ILE A 169 -3.97 -12.26 0.07
C ILE A 169 -3.03 -12.03 1.25
N TYR A 170 -3.50 -11.27 2.23
CA TYR A 170 -2.94 -11.20 3.57
C TYR A 170 -3.79 -12.05 4.52
N SER A 171 -3.21 -13.12 5.06
CA SER A 171 -3.87 -13.97 6.06
C SER A 171 -3.67 -13.37 7.45
N PHE A 172 -4.75 -13.10 8.18
CA PHE A 172 -4.64 -12.58 9.56
C PHE A 172 -4.20 -13.66 10.54
N ARG A 173 -4.51 -14.94 10.25
CA ARG A 173 -4.11 -16.08 11.08
C ARG A 173 -2.62 -16.36 10.98
N GLU A 174 -2.07 -16.36 9.77
CA GLU A 174 -0.63 -16.56 9.55
C GLU A 174 0.19 -15.26 9.65
N GLN A 175 -0.48 -14.09 9.65
CA GLN A 175 0.14 -12.76 9.51
C GLN A 175 1.11 -12.69 8.31
N MET A 176 0.77 -13.37 7.22
CA MET A 176 1.66 -13.54 6.06
C MET A 176 0.92 -13.24 4.75
N ARG A 177 1.67 -12.70 3.78
CA ARG A 177 1.20 -12.50 2.40
C ARG A 177 1.40 -13.77 1.60
N ARG A 178 0.33 -14.25 0.96
CA ARG A 178 0.31 -15.43 0.09
C ARG A 178 -0.19 -15.00 -1.29
N THR A 179 0.38 -15.62 -2.32
CA THR A 179 -0.03 -15.41 -3.71
C THR A 179 -0.59 -16.73 -4.23
N PHE A 180 -1.82 -16.69 -4.74
CA PHE A 180 -2.52 -17.86 -5.27
C PHE A 180 -2.70 -17.69 -6.77
N PRO A 181 -2.12 -18.55 -7.61
CA PRO A 181 -2.38 -18.52 -9.05
C PRO A 181 -3.78 -19.05 -9.35
N ILE A 182 -4.36 -18.59 -10.48
CA ILE A 182 -5.63 -19.13 -10.97
C ILE A 182 -5.49 -20.63 -11.24
N GLY A 183 -6.43 -21.44 -10.75
CA GLY A 183 -6.40 -22.89 -10.92
C GLY A 183 -5.35 -23.61 -10.06
N GLY A 184 -4.54 -22.88 -9.27
CA GLY A 184 -3.57 -23.44 -8.32
C GLY A 184 -4.23 -23.94 -7.04
N GLY A 185 -5.13 -24.93 -7.18
CA GLY A 185 -5.64 -25.70 -6.07
C GLY A 185 -4.93 -27.05 -6.03
N LYS A 186 -4.13 -27.27 -4.97
CA LYS A 186 -3.29 -28.44 -4.63
C LYS A 186 -1.80 -28.19 -4.91
N GLU A 187 -1.01 -28.01 -3.84
CA GLU A 187 -0.41 -29.13 -3.09
C GLU A 187 -0.50 -28.86 -1.58
#